data_AF-A0A7V3I6M9-F1
#
_entry.id   AF-A0A7V3I6M9-F1
#
_cell.length_a   1.000
_cell.length_b   1.000
_cell.length_c   1.000
_cell.angle_alpha   90.00
_cell.angle_beta   90.00
_cell.angle_gamma   90.00
#
_symmetry.space_group_name_H-M   'P 1'
#
loop_
_entity.id
_entity.type
_entity.pdbx_description
1 polymer ?
#
loop_
_entity_poly.entity_id
_entity_poly.type
_entity_poly.pdbx_seq_one_letter_code
_entity_poly.pdbx_strand_id
1 'polypeptide(L)' 'MGLADRIMVDPKILTGKPVIRGTRVSVELVLELLGDRRFPSRRDPGRPYGIAV' A
#
# COMPACT_ATOMS: atom_id res chain seq x y z
N MET A 1 13.00 -7.15 14.86
CA MET A 1 12.01 -7.18 13.77
C MET A 1 11.07 -6.00 13.96
N GLY A 2 11.40 -4.88 13.32
CA GLY A 2 10.55 -3.71 13.30
C GLY A 2 9.45 -3.85 12.25
N LEU A 3 8.35 -3.11 12.40
CA LEU A 3 7.25 -3.10 11.43
C LEU A 3 7.73 -2.78 10.00
N ALA A 4 8.74 -1.93 9.88
CA ALA A 4 9.35 -1.52 8.61
C ALA A 4 10.03 -2.67 7.84
N ASP A 5 10.44 -3.74 8.51
CA ASP A 5 11.16 -4.86 7.86
C ASP A 5 10.28 -5.63 6.85
N ARG A 6 8.95 -5.49 6.97
CA ARG A 6 7.96 -6.20 6.13
C ARG A 6 7.62 -5.50 4.81
N ILE A 7 8.04 -4.25 4.62
CA ILE A 7 7.71 -3.45 3.43
C ILE A 7 8.99 -3.19 2.63
N MET A 8 8.87 -3.27 1.31
CA MET A 8 9.96 -2.98 0.36
C MET A 8 9.49 -1.99 -0.70
N VAL A 9 10.41 -1.15 -1.17
CA VAL A 9 10.22 -0.24 -2.30
C VAL A 9 11.31 -0.55 -3.32
N ASP A 10 10.91 -0.99 -4.52
CA ASP A 10 11.81 -1.27 -5.64
C ASP A 10 11.20 -0.68 -6.93
N PRO A 11 11.86 0.26 -7.63
CA PRO A 11 11.36 0.85 -8.87
C PRO A 11 10.99 -0.18 -9.96
N LYS A 12 11.59 -1.37 -9.93
CA LYS A 12 11.32 -2.47 -10.87
C LYS A 12 10.04 -3.24 -10.55
N ILE A 13 9.47 -3.05 -9.36
CA ILE A 13 8.30 -3.76 -8.88
C ILE A 13 7.16 -2.76 -8.66
N LEU A 14 6.03 -2.99 -9.32
CA LEU A 14 4.83 -2.14 -9.22
C LEU A 14 5.13 -0.63 -9.36
N THR A 15 6.07 -0.27 -10.24
CA THR A 15 6.48 1.13 -10.49
C THR A 15 6.96 1.85 -9.23
N GLY A 16 7.61 1.12 -8.30
CA GLY A 16 8.12 1.69 -7.06
C GLY A 16 7.07 1.91 -5.97
N LYS A 17 5.85 1.36 -6.11
CA LYS A 17 4.90 1.34 -5.01
C LYS A 17 5.42 0.49 -3.84
N PRO A 18 5.12 0.83 -2.57
CA PRO A 18 5.41 -0.02 -1.43
C PRO A 18 4.72 -1.38 -1.54
N VAL A 19 5.48 -2.46 -1.35
CA VAL A 19 5.04 -3.87 -1.50
C VAL A 19 5.37 -4.66 -0.23
N ILE A 20 4.52 -5.62 0.12
CA ILE A 20 4.84 -6.59 1.19
C ILE A 20 5.98 -7.50 0.73
N ARG A 21 7.06 -7.54 1.51
CA ARG A 21 8.27 -8.32 1.21
C ARG A 21 7.93 -9.79 0.94
N GLY A 22 8.52 -10.35 -0.12
CA GLY A 22 8.26 -11.74 -0.53
C GLY A 22 7.00 -11.92 -1.37
N THR A 23 6.29 -10.83 -1.69
CA THR A 23 5.07 -10.87 -2.50
C THR A 23 5.14 -9.83 -3.63
N ARG A 24 4.13 -9.84 -4.50
CA ARG A 24 3.85 -8.74 -5.45
C ARG A 24 2.53 -8.02 -5.10
N VAL A 25 2.23 -7.92 -3.81
CA VAL A 25 1.02 -7.28 -3.27
C VAL A 25 1.38 -5.89 -2.73
N SER A 26 0.75 -4.84 -3.27
CA SER A 26 0.98 -3.48 -2.79
C SER A 26 0.41 -3.30 -1.38
N VAL A 27 1.08 -2.48 -0.58
CA VAL A 27 0.57 -2.07 0.74
C VAL A 27 -0.76 -1.34 0.59
N GLU A 28 -0.88 -0.52 -0.45
CA GLU A 28 -2.12 0.17 -0.81
C GLU A 28 -3.31 -0.81 -0.94
N LEU A 29 -3.17 -1.91 -1.69
CA LEU A 29 -4.24 -2.89 -1.86
C LEU A 29 -4.65 -3.53 -0.52
N VAL A 30 -3.68 -3.84 0.35
CA VAL A 30 -3.98 -4.41 1.67
C VAL A 30 -4.72 -3.40 2.53
N LEU A 31 -4.30 -2.14 2.53
CA LEU A 31 -4.95 -1.07 3.28
C LEU A 31 -6.34 -0.76 2.74
N GLU A 32 -6.53 -0.82 1.43
CA GLU A 32 -7.86 -0.74 0.80
C GLU A 32 -8.73 -1.88 1.32
N LEU A 33 -8.29 -3.14 1.21
CA LEU A 33 -9.05 -4.30 1.69
C LEU A 33 -9.35 -4.28 3.20
N LEU A 34 -8.47 -3.70 4.02
CA LEU A 34 -8.64 -3.61 5.47
C LEU A 34 -9.50 -2.41 5.90
N GLY A 35 -9.32 -1.26 5.24
CA GLY A 35 -10.07 -0.03 5.52
C GLY A 35 -11.46 -0.04 4.90
N ASP A 36 -11.71 -0.98 4.01
CA ASP A 36 -12.98 -1.13 3.36
C ASP A 36 -14.03 -1.83 4.24
N ARG A 37 -15.19 -1.20 4.46
CA ARG A 37 -16.38 -1.88 5.02
C ARG A 37 -17.19 -2.62 3.94
N ARG A 38 -16.95 -2.29 2.65
CA ARG A 38 -17.30 -2.90 1.34
C ARG A 38 -17.26 -1.73 0.30
N PHE A 39 -16.34 -1.78 -0.67
CA PHE A 39 -15.63 -0.71 -1.43
C PHE A 39 -16.38 0.63 -1.69
N PRO A 40 -15.75 1.83 -1.56
CA PRO A 40 -14.81 2.33 -2.59
C PRO A 40 -13.64 3.24 -2.08
N SER A 41 -12.46 3.08 -2.68
CA SER A 41 -11.31 3.98 -2.52
C SER A 41 -11.60 5.36 -3.10
N ARG A 42 -11.78 6.37 -2.25
CA ARG A 42 -11.64 7.77 -2.66
C ARG A 42 -10.15 8.04 -2.90
N ARG A 43 -9.75 8.02 -4.16
CA ARG A 43 -8.44 8.50 -4.60
C ARG A 43 -8.37 10.00 -4.37
N ASP A 44 -7.67 10.43 -3.33
CA ASP A 44 -7.23 11.82 -3.19
C ASP A 44 -5.97 12.00 -4.07
N PRO A 45 -6.05 12.76 -5.18
CA PRO A 45 -4.91 12.95 -6.07
C PRO A 45 -3.76 13.73 -5.43
N GLY A 46 -3.95 14.32 -4.25
CA GLY A 46 -2.92 15.06 -3.51
C GLY A 46 -2.07 14.22 -2.54
N ARG A 47 -2.36 12.92 -2.35
CA ARG A 47 -1.63 12.07 -1.39
C ARG A 47 -1.16 10.76 -2.02
N PRO A 48 0.16 10.55 -2.20
CA PRO A 48 0.69 9.37 -2.89
C PRO A 48 0.42 8.05 -2.13
N TYR A 49 0.12 8.12 -0.83
CA TYR A 49 -0.14 6.96 0.04
C TYR A 49 -1.32 7.30 0.97
N GLY A 50 -2.54 7.18 0.46
CA GLY A 50 -3.75 7.54 1.21
C GLY A 50 -3.92 6.71 2.49
N ILE A 51 -3.67 7.34 3.64
CA ILE A 51 -4.27 6.98 4.93
C ILE A 51 -4.57 8.30 5.64
N ALA A 52 -5.85 8.66 5.75
CA ALA A 52 -6.31 9.75 6.60
C ALA A 52 -6.83 9.12 7.90
N VAL A 53 -6.15 9.41 9.00
CA VAL A 53 -6.70 9.28 10.35
C VAL A 53 -7.41 10.58 10.73
#